data_AF-A0AAJ8BMM5-F1
#
_entry.id   AF-A0AAJ8BMM5-F1
#
_cell.length_a   1.000
_cell.length_b   1.000
_cell.length_c   1.000
_cell.angle_alpha   90.00
_cell.angle_beta   90.00
_cell.angle_gamma   90.00
#
_symmetry.space_group_name_H-M   'P 1'
#
loop_
_entity.id
_entity.type
_entity.pdbx_description
1 polymer ?
#
loop_
_entity_poly.entity_id
_entity_poly.type
_entity_poly.pdbx_seq_one_letter_code
_entity_poly.pdbx_strand_id
1 'polypeptide(L)'
;MPSNESQPQAGNNAVLRNINPSYTGFDHIRWYVGNARQAATYFVAQFGFNIVAYRGPETGSHLSCSYVVTNGNARFVFTAPITSPNNTWDKRASGADRQQLDEIHAHLTKHGDGVKDIAFAVDDVTGVWEHAVQHGAISIQEPQLLKDQSGEVRSATIQTYGDTAHTLINRSAYQGIFLPGYQAVSGQDRLNDLLPEIDVIEIDHCVGNQGWDGLDSIVNYEDALNFHRYWTVDDKDMCSEYSAMRSIVMASPNEVIKMPMNEPATGLKKSQIEEFVEYYNGPGCQHIAFRTPNILQAVENLTTRGVTFLSVPETYYANMRKRLASANITLAEDINLLQKYNILIDFDEGGYLLQIFTKHVVDRPTVFLEIIQRENFDGFGAGNFKSLFEAFERDQEMRGNLLLACLFLWGKLTVRYFLSVLQENPLTYVLGKNTANLRKEVEENSQELRFKLAQPSHQKIQHPYDPASVHSIPSLNAVPMDIFNAPNNTETRPRPYHKRYSISTPGHHWL
;
A
#
# COMPACT_ATOMS: atom_id res chain seq x y z
N MET A 1 17.86 -29.52 69.48
CA MET A 1 18.66 -28.32 69.80
C MET A 1 19.81 -28.28 68.80
N PRO A 2 19.98 -27.19 68.04
CA PRO A 2 20.18 -27.26 66.59
C PRO A 2 21.62 -26.92 66.16
N SER A 3 21.98 -27.36 64.96
CA SER A 3 23.14 -26.87 64.21
C SER A 3 22.69 -26.32 62.85
N ASN A 4 22.93 -25.01 62.67
CA ASN A 4 22.89 -24.19 61.46
C ASN A 4 22.51 -24.87 60.13
N GLU A 5 21.35 -24.48 59.59
CA GLU A 5 21.10 -24.49 58.15
C GLU A 5 21.42 -23.10 57.58
N SER A 6 22.45 -23.05 56.75
CA SER A 6 22.78 -21.92 55.89
C SER A 6 21.79 -21.85 54.72
N GLN A 7 21.10 -20.71 54.59
CA GLN A 7 20.30 -20.39 53.41
C GLN A 7 21.17 -20.37 52.14
N PRO A 8 20.72 -20.95 51.01
CA PRO A 8 21.38 -20.72 49.73
C PRO A 8 21.01 -19.33 49.21
N GLN A 9 22.03 -18.50 49.01
CA GLN A 9 21.94 -17.21 48.34
C GLN A 9 21.38 -17.38 46.93
N ALA A 10 20.39 -16.55 46.59
CA ALA A 10 19.88 -16.38 45.24
C ALA A 10 21.01 -15.88 44.32
N GLY A 11 21.53 -16.79 43.49
CA GLY A 11 22.49 -16.47 42.45
C GLY A 11 21.81 -15.76 41.28
N ASN A 12 22.39 -14.64 40.86
CA ASN A 12 22.04 -13.82 39.71
C ASN A 12 21.62 -14.63 38.47
N ASN A 13 20.34 -14.58 38.11
CA ASN A 13 19.90 -14.85 36.75
C ASN A 13 20.27 -13.64 35.88
N ALA A 14 21.55 -13.56 35.50
CA ALA A 14 21.92 -12.85 34.29
C ALA A 14 21.24 -13.62 33.15
N VAL A 15 20.16 -13.05 32.62
CA VAL A 15 19.50 -13.52 31.41
C VAL A 15 20.59 -13.61 30.35
N LEU A 16 20.92 -14.83 29.92
CA LEU A 16 21.74 -15.05 28.74
C LEU A 16 21.02 -14.32 27.60
N ARG A 17 21.56 -13.18 27.17
CA ARG A 17 21.14 -12.53 25.93
C ARG A 17 21.35 -13.60 24.86
N ASN A 18 20.27 -14.11 24.29
CA ASN A 18 20.36 -14.95 23.10
C ASN A 18 21.17 -14.16 22.07
N ILE A 19 22.08 -14.85 21.39
CA ILE A 19 22.99 -14.24 20.42
C ILE A 19 22.18 -13.58 19.28
N ASN A 20 20.95 -14.05 19.03
CA ASN A 20 20.01 -13.47 18.08
C ASN A 20 18.73 -12.98 18.78
N PRO A 21 18.24 -11.78 18.45
CA PRO A 21 16.96 -11.28 18.95
C PRO A 21 15.79 -12.12 18.41
N SER A 22 14.74 -12.28 19.22
CA SER A 22 13.55 -13.04 18.82
C SER A 22 12.52 -12.12 18.17
N TYR A 23 12.41 -12.21 16.84
CA TYR A 23 11.32 -11.61 16.08
C TYR A 23 10.05 -12.44 16.25
N THR A 24 8.96 -11.82 16.67
CA THR A 24 7.68 -12.53 16.94
C THR A 24 6.65 -12.34 15.83
N GLY A 25 6.95 -11.47 14.85
CA GLY A 25 6.12 -11.24 13.66
C GLY A 25 6.02 -9.75 13.30
N PHE A 26 5.15 -9.45 12.35
CA PHE A 26 4.74 -8.09 12.03
C PHE A 26 3.79 -7.56 13.11
N ASP A 27 4.05 -6.39 13.70
CA ASP A 27 3.15 -5.79 14.70
C ASP A 27 2.04 -4.95 14.04
N HIS A 28 2.42 -4.11 13.08
CA HIS A 28 1.51 -3.32 12.25
C HIS A 28 2.22 -2.75 11.02
N ILE A 29 1.43 -2.37 10.01
CA ILE A 29 1.90 -1.57 8.87
C ILE A 29 1.28 -0.18 8.94
N ARG A 30 2.11 0.86 9.01
CA ARG A 30 1.64 2.24 8.98
C ARG A 30 1.61 2.77 7.58
N TRP A 31 0.50 3.41 7.26
CA TRP A 31 0.28 4.09 6.00
C TRP A 31 0.15 5.58 6.22
N TYR A 32 0.77 6.37 5.36
CA TYR A 32 0.45 7.79 5.20
C TYR A 32 -0.50 7.91 4.03
N VAL A 33 -1.68 8.47 4.30
CA VAL A 33 -2.79 8.57 3.34
C VAL A 33 -3.42 9.95 3.35
N GLY A 34 -4.01 10.36 2.24
CA GLY A 34 -4.67 11.66 2.12
C GLY A 34 -5.92 11.76 3.00
N ASN A 35 -6.60 10.63 3.25
CA ASN A 35 -7.79 10.58 4.11
C ASN A 35 -7.86 9.25 4.88
N ALA A 36 -7.44 9.27 6.14
CA ALA A 36 -7.35 8.08 6.98
C ALA A 36 -8.71 7.43 7.26
N ARG A 37 -9.79 8.23 7.33
CA ARG A 37 -11.15 7.70 7.54
C ARG A 37 -11.61 6.92 6.32
N GLN A 38 -11.44 7.49 5.11
CA GLN A 38 -11.84 6.81 3.88
C GLN A 38 -10.99 5.56 3.62
N ALA A 39 -9.68 5.62 3.87
CA ALA A 39 -8.81 4.45 3.78
C ALA A 39 -9.27 3.33 4.75
N ALA A 40 -9.52 3.67 6.02
CA ALA A 40 -10.05 2.69 6.98
C ALA A 40 -11.40 2.10 6.53
N THR A 41 -12.34 2.94 6.07
CA THR A 41 -13.64 2.46 5.54
C THR A 41 -13.47 1.57 4.32
N TYR A 42 -12.52 1.85 3.42
CA TYR A 42 -12.23 1.02 2.25
C TYR A 42 -11.78 -0.39 2.68
N PHE A 43 -10.85 -0.49 3.64
CA PHE A 43 -10.38 -1.77 4.16
C PHE A 43 -11.45 -2.53 4.98
N VAL A 44 -12.34 -1.82 5.68
CA VAL A 44 -13.51 -2.44 6.31
C VAL A 44 -14.44 -3.02 5.23
N ALA A 45 -14.84 -2.20 4.27
CA ALA A 45 -15.82 -2.58 3.26
C ALA A 45 -15.31 -3.73 2.38
N GLN A 46 -14.12 -3.57 1.81
CA GLN A 46 -13.56 -4.49 0.81
C GLN A 46 -12.82 -5.68 1.40
N PHE A 47 -12.10 -5.49 2.51
CA PHE A 47 -11.19 -6.50 3.07
C PHE A 47 -11.64 -7.06 4.43
N GLY A 48 -12.82 -6.65 4.93
CA GLY A 48 -13.39 -7.21 6.15
C GLY A 48 -12.64 -6.84 7.44
N PHE A 49 -11.80 -5.79 7.40
CA PHE A 49 -11.13 -5.30 8.60
C PHE A 49 -12.13 -4.66 9.57
N ASN A 50 -11.77 -4.60 10.85
CA ASN A 50 -12.52 -3.94 11.91
C ASN A 50 -11.74 -2.71 12.42
N ILE A 51 -12.41 -1.62 12.74
CA ILE A 51 -11.76 -0.42 13.29
C ILE A 51 -11.71 -0.57 14.80
N VAL A 52 -10.51 -0.77 15.36
CA VAL A 52 -10.34 -1.13 16.78
C VAL A 52 -9.84 0.03 17.64
N ALA A 53 -9.08 0.96 17.07
CA ALA A 53 -8.57 2.10 17.81
C ALA A 53 -8.44 3.35 16.95
N TYR A 54 -8.49 4.51 17.60
CA TYR A 54 -8.40 5.82 16.98
C TYR A 54 -7.48 6.74 17.79
N ARG A 55 -6.76 7.59 17.07
CA ARG A 55 -6.05 8.73 17.65
C ARG A 55 -6.28 9.97 16.78
N GLY A 56 -6.76 11.07 17.33
CA GLY A 56 -7.03 12.31 16.61
C GLY A 56 -7.23 13.50 17.54
N PRO A 57 -7.81 14.63 17.08
CA PRO A 57 -7.97 15.83 17.90
C PRO A 57 -8.72 15.58 19.20
N GLU A 58 -9.72 14.69 19.16
CA GLU A 58 -10.54 14.27 20.28
C GLU A 58 -9.74 13.49 21.34
N THR A 59 -8.58 12.95 20.97
CA THR A 59 -7.72 12.12 21.82
C THR A 59 -6.31 12.73 21.99
N GLY A 60 -6.13 14.01 21.66
CA GLY A 60 -4.86 14.74 21.87
C GLY A 60 -3.87 14.75 20.70
N SER A 61 -4.24 14.22 19.53
CA SER A 61 -3.45 14.35 18.29
C SER A 61 -3.99 15.48 17.43
N HIS A 62 -3.39 16.66 17.52
CA HIS A 62 -4.02 17.89 17.02
C HIS A 62 -3.84 18.17 15.52
N LEU A 63 -2.82 17.60 14.88
CA LEU A 63 -2.48 17.88 13.47
C LEU A 63 -2.67 16.70 12.52
N SER A 64 -2.86 15.50 13.07
CA SER A 64 -3.08 14.27 12.32
C SER A 64 -4.13 13.40 13.01
N CYS A 65 -4.78 12.54 12.22
CA CYS A 65 -5.62 11.47 12.76
C CYS A 65 -5.11 10.11 12.28
N SER A 66 -5.33 9.08 13.09
CA SER A 66 -4.90 7.72 12.85
C SER A 66 -6.02 6.73 13.19
N TYR A 67 -6.34 5.86 12.24
CA TYR A 67 -7.28 4.76 12.42
C TYR A 67 -6.51 3.44 12.41
N VAL A 68 -6.70 2.64 13.45
CA VAL A 68 -6.13 1.30 13.56
C VAL A 68 -7.19 0.31 13.16
N VAL A 69 -6.88 -0.50 12.15
CA VAL A 69 -7.78 -1.54 11.68
C VAL A 69 -7.13 -2.92 11.78
N THR A 70 -7.92 -3.95 12.08
CA THR A 70 -7.42 -5.32 12.24
C THR A 70 -8.33 -6.37 11.57
N ASN A 71 -7.72 -7.43 11.05
CA ASN A 71 -8.36 -8.69 10.70
C ASN A 71 -7.42 -9.83 11.10
N GLY A 72 -7.86 -10.72 11.99
CA GLY A 72 -6.96 -11.61 12.74
C GLY A 72 -5.81 -10.84 13.38
N ASN A 73 -4.58 -11.30 13.15
CA ASN A 73 -3.36 -10.63 13.62
C ASN A 73 -2.84 -9.57 12.64
N ALA A 74 -3.43 -9.43 11.45
CA ALA A 74 -3.04 -8.37 10.52
C ALA A 74 -3.55 -7.01 11.02
N ARG A 75 -2.67 -6.02 11.09
CA ARG A 75 -2.97 -4.69 11.60
C ARG A 75 -2.43 -3.58 10.73
N PHE A 76 -3.29 -2.67 10.31
CA PHE A 76 -2.90 -1.43 9.62
C PHE A 76 -3.19 -0.20 10.47
N VAL A 77 -2.35 0.83 10.31
CA VAL A 77 -2.54 2.16 10.90
C VAL A 77 -2.56 3.19 9.78
N PHE A 78 -3.75 3.68 9.44
CA PHE A 78 -3.91 4.75 8.44
C PHE A 78 -3.77 6.10 9.13
N THR A 79 -2.72 6.86 8.81
CA THR A 79 -2.48 8.18 9.35
C THR A 79 -2.63 9.23 8.26
N ALA A 80 -3.38 10.30 8.53
CA ALA A 80 -3.61 11.40 7.59
C ALA A 80 -3.40 12.77 8.27
N PRO A 81 -2.97 13.79 7.51
CA PRO A 81 -2.92 15.14 8.03
C PRO A 81 -4.34 15.70 8.06
N ILE A 82 -4.69 16.45 9.10
CA ILE A 82 -5.99 17.15 9.19
C ILE A 82 -5.84 18.67 9.06
N THR A 83 -4.61 19.13 8.85
CA THR A 83 -4.27 20.55 8.64
C THR A 83 -3.25 20.70 7.52
N SER A 84 -3.15 21.90 6.94
CA SER A 84 -2.07 22.24 6.00
C SER A 84 -0.69 22.24 6.68
N PRO A 85 0.42 22.02 5.95
CA PRO A 85 1.76 21.93 6.54
C PRO A 85 2.16 23.21 7.30
N ASN A 86 1.76 24.39 6.78
CA ASN A 86 2.01 25.68 7.42
C ASN A 86 0.98 26.06 8.50
N ASN A 87 0.39 25.09 9.20
CA ASN A 87 -0.54 25.37 10.29
C ASN A 87 0.16 26.17 11.39
N THR A 88 -0.26 27.42 11.59
CA THR A 88 0.29 28.29 12.66
C THR A 88 -0.73 28.60 13.76
N TRP A 89 -2.00 28.28 13.55
CA TRP A 89 -3.09 28.66 14.46
C TRP A 89 -3.32 27.66 15.59
N ASP A 90 -3.07 26.35 15.38
CA ASP A 90 -3.21 25.38 16.46
C ASP A 90 -1.96 25.41 17.34
N LYS A 91 -2.08 26.04 18.52
CA LYS A 91 -0.97 26.19 19.48
C LYS A 91 -0.82 24.99 20.41
N ARG A 92 -1.71 24.00 20.35
CA ARG A 92 -1.66 22.80 21.20
C ARG A 92 -0.67 21.77 20.68
N ALA A 93 -0.41 21.79 19.38
CA ALA A 93 0.51 20.86 18.73
C ALA A 93 1.97 21.10 19.16
N SER A 94 2.61 20.02 19.59
CA SER A 94 4.02 19.97 19.95
C SER A 94 4.94 20.13 18.73
N GLY A 95 6.25 20.29 18.97
CA GLY A 95 7.23 20.26 17.88
C GLY A 95 7.25 18.93 17.13
N ALA A 96 7.07 17.81 17.85
CA ALA A 96 6.99 16.48 17.26
C ALA A 96 5.73 16.32 16.37
N ASP A 97 4.58 16.85 16.80
CA ASP A 97 3.35 16.82 15.97
C ASP A 97 3.54 17.58 14.65
N ARG A 98 4.29 18.69 14.68
CA ARG A 98 4.58 19.50 13.48
C ARG A 98 5.56 18.80 12.55
N GLN A 99 6.61 18.19 13.10
CA GLN A 99 7.55 17.40 12.32
C GLN A 99 6.85 16.21 11.64
N GLN A 100 5.98 15.51 12.35
CA GLN A 100 5.17 14.44 11.76
C GLN A 100 4.23 14.98 10.67
N LEU A 101 3.59 16.14 10.90
CA LEU A 101 2.74 16.76 9.89
C LEU A 101 3.51 17.05 8.59
N ASP A 102 4.71 17.63 8.68
CA ASP A 102 5.57 17.92 7.53
C ASP A 102 5.98 16.63 6.82
N GLU A 103 6.32 15.59 7.57
CA GLU A 103 6.65 14.27 7.02
C GLU A 103 5.48 13.65 6.25
N ILE A 104 4.27 13.70 6.81
CA ILE A 104 3.07 13.18 6.15
C ILE A 104 2.83 13.93 4.83
N HIS A 105 2.88 15.26 4.82
CA HIS A 105 2.69 16.05 3.60
C HIS A 105 3.77 15.79 2.54
N ALA A 106 5.04 15.65 2.97
CA ALA A 106 6.14 15.30 2.08
C ALA A 106 5.94 13.92 1.45
N HIS A 107 5.55 12.92 2.25
CA HIS A 107 5.25 11.57 1.77
C HIS A 107 4.11 11.58 0.76
N LEU A 108 2.97 12.20 1.08
CA LEU A 108 1.81 12.25 0.19
C LEU A 108 2.11 12.96 -1.14
N THR A 109 2.91 14.02 -1.10
CA THR A 109 3.34 14.74 -2.31
C THR A 109 4.17 13.83 -3.21
N LYS A 110 5.09 13.06 -2.62
CA LYS A 110 6.02 12.20 -3.36
C LYS A 110 5.36 10.91 -3.84
N HIS A 111 4.72 10.18 -2.94
CA HIS A 111 4.28 8.80 -3.13
C HIS A 111 2.78 8.64 -3.38
N GLY A 112 1.97 9.63 -2.98
CA GLY A 112 0.53 9.43 -2.79
C GLY A 112 0.26 8.61 -1.52
N ASP A 113 -0.86 7.91 -1.49
CA ASP A 113 -1.20 6.98 -0.41
C ASP A 113 -0.28 5.75 -0.46
N GLY A 114 0.43 5.46 0.64
CA GLY A 114 1.42 4.39 0.65
C GLY A 114 1.90 4.00 2.04
N VAL A 115 2.65 2.89 2.09
CA VAL A 115 3.27 2.38 3.33
C VAL A 115 4.42 3.30 3.72
N LYS A 116 4.43 3.73 4.99
CA LYS A 116 5.49 4.53 5.60
C LYS A 116 6.38 3.71 6.53
N ASP A 117 5.81 2.76 7.25
CA ASP A 117 6.54 1.97 8.25
C ASP A 117 6.00 0.55 8.33
N ILE A 118 6.92 -0.41 8.42
CA ILE A 118 6.66 -1.83 8.61
C ILE A 118 7.20 -2.20 9.98
N ALA A 119 6.33 -2.32 10.97
CA ALA A 119 6.73 -2.54 12.36
C ALA A 119 6.94 -4.03 12.68
N PHE A 120 8.03 -4.33 13.39
CA PHE A 120 8.40 -5.68 13.81
C PHE A 120 8.24 -5.84 15.32
N ALA A 121 7.48 -6.84 15.74
CA ALA A 121 7.37 -7.23 17.13
C ALA A 121 8.64 -7.99 17.56
N VAL A 122 9.38 -7.48 18.54
CA VAL A 122 10.65 -8.06 19.02
C VAL A 122 10.67 -8.15 20.55
N ASP A 123 11.46 -9.07 21.08
CA ASP A 123 11.64 -9.23 22.53
C ASP A 123 12.57 -8.17 23.13
N ASP A 124 13.68 -7.82 22.46
CA ASP A 124 14.64 -6.80 22.91
C ASP A 124 14.81 -5.67 21.90
N VAL A 125 13.92 -4.68 21.97
CA VAL A 125 13.96 -3.48 21.12
C VAL A 125 15.30 -2.74 21.23
N THR A 126 15.83 -2.59 22.44
CA THR A 126 17.06 -1.82 22.65
C THR A 126 18.25 -2.57 22.07
N GLY A 127 18.37 -3.88 22.33
CA GLY A 127 19.44 -4.70 21.77
C GLY A 127 19.44 -4.74 20.24
N VAL A 128 18.26 -4.94 19.61
CA VAL A 128 18.14 -4.94 18.14
C VAL A 128 18.54 -3.58 17.58
N TRP A 129 18.06 -2.48 18.16
CA TRP A 129 18.39 -1.13 17.69
C TRP A 129 19.88 -0.80 17.85
N GLU A 130 20.48 -1.11 19.00
CA GLU A 130 21.91 -0.85 19.26
C GLU A 130 22.78 -1.59 18.25
N HIS A 131 22.46 -2.87 17.99
CA HIS A 131 23.13 -3.66 16.99
C HIS A 131 22.95 -3.06 15.59
N ALA A 132 21.73 -2.69 15.22
CA ALA A 132 21.43 -2.12 13.90
C ALA A 132 22.25 -0.85 13.63
N VAL A 133 22.28 0.08 14.58
CA VAL A 133 23.02 1.34 14.45
C VAL A 133 24.52 1.11 14.40
N GLN A 134 25.05 0.16 15.18
CA GLN A 134 26.48 -0.23 15.12
C GLN A 134 26.88 -0.78 13.75
N HIS A 135 25.94 -1.37 13.02
CA HIS A 135 26.16 -1.94 11.69
C HIS A 135 25.64 -1.05 10.55
N GLY A 136 25.46 0.25 10.82
CA GLY A 136 25.24 1.26 9.78
C GLY A 136 23.78 1.63 9.52
N ALA A 137 22.81 1.06 10.24
CA ALA A 137 21.43 1.54 10.15
C ALA A 137 21.30 2.97 10.68
N ILE A 138 20.52 3.79 9.97
CA ILE A 138 20.23 5.16 10.38
C ILE A 138 19.09 5.12 11.41
N SER A 139 19.37 5.59 12.63
CA SER A 139 18.35 5.78 13.66
C SER A 139 17.44 6.95 13.30
N ILE A 140 16.14 6.68 13.16
CA ILE A 140 15.09 7.71 13.05
C ILE A 140 14.61 8.10 14.45
N GLN A 141 14.49 7.12 15.35
CA GLN A 141 14.04 7.30 16.72
C GLN A 141 14.80 6.33 17.63
N GLU A 142 15.51 6.88 18.62
CA GLU A 142 16.17 6.09 19.66
C GLU A 142 15.15 5.29 20.50
N PRO A 143 15.58 4.22 21.20
CA PRO A 143 14.71 3.42 22.03
C PRO A 143 14.04 4.28 23.10
N GLN A 144 12.71 4.31 23.08
CA GLN A 144 11.90 5.04 24.04
C GLN A 144 10.92 4.10 24.75
N LEU A 145 10.50 4.53 25.93
CA LEU A 145 9.51 3.83 26.74
C LEU A 145 8.22 4.65 26.76
N LEU A 146 7.21 4.17 26.04
CA LEU A 146 5.87 4.74 26.01
C LEU A 146 5.07 4.11 27.16
N LYS A 147 4.34 4.92 27.92
CA LYS A 147 3.55 4.44 29.07
C LYS A 147 2.18 5.10 29.12
N ASP A 148 1.18 4.32 29.51
CA ASP A 148 -0.08 4.84 30.03
C ASP A 148 -0.62 3.91 31.15
N GLN A 149 -1.90 4.04 31.48
CA GLN A 149 -2.54 3.25 32.55
C GLN A 149 -2.59 1.74 32.26
N SER A 150 -2.40 1.34 30.99
CA SER A 150 -2.47 -0.04 30.51
C SER A 150 -1.11 -0.74 30.47
N GLY A 151 -0.04 -0.07 30.89
CA GLY A 151 1.31 -0.63 30.98
C GLY A 151 2.34 0.11 30.13
N GLU A 152 3.33 -0.63 29.63
CA GLU A 152 4.51 -0.05 28.98
C GLU A 152 4.80 -0.69 27.62
N VAL A 153 5.15 0.14 26.64
CA VAL A 153 5.60 -0.27 25.31
C VAL A 153 6.99 0.30 25.08
N ARG A 154 7.93 -0.53 24.66
CA ARG A 154 9.24 -0.06 24.18
C ARG A 154 9.22 0.00 22.67
N SER A 155 9.73 1.08 22.09
CA SER A 155 9.87 1.20 20.64
C SER A 155 11.14 1.92 20.22
N ALA A 156 11.65 1.58 19.04
CA ALA A 156 12.74 2.27 18.36
C ALA A 156 12.48 2.22 16.85
N THR A 157 12.97 3.18 16.08
CA THR A 157 12.72 3.21 14.63
C THR A 157 14.02 3.43 13.87
N ILE A 158 14.25 2.61 12.85
CA ILE A 158 15.38 2.70 11.93
C ILE A 158 14.90 2.91 10.50
N GLN A 159 15.72 3.58 9.70
CA GLN A 159 15.49 3.76 8.27
C GLN A 159 15.82 2.46 7.52
N THR A 160 15.01 2.16 6.49
CA THR A 160 15.30 1.10 5.51
C THR A 160 15.32 1.69 4.10
N TYR A 161 14.82 1.00 3.09
CA TYR A 161 14.74 1.49 1.71
C TYR A 161 13.82 2.71 1.52
N GLY A 162 14.24 3.62 0.64
CA GLY A 162 13.46 4.80 0.27
C GLY A 162 13.06 5.65 1.48
N ASP A 163 11.78 5.98 1.59
CA ASP A 163 11.22 6.68 2.75
C ASP A 163 10.51 5.72 3.73
N THR A 164 10.70 4.40 3.58
CA THR A 164 10.11 3.37 4.45
C THR A 164 10.98 3.17 5.70
N ALA A 165 10.35 3.00 6.85
CA ALA A 165 11.02 2.72 8.12
C ALA A 165 10.64 1.35 8.70
N HIS A 166 11.45 0.89 9.66
CA HIS A 166 11.08 -0.20 10.56
C HIS A 166 11.00 0.29 11.99
N THR A 167 9.82 0.17 12.59
CA THR A 167 9.63 0.33 14.01
C THR A 167 9.74 -1.01 14.71
N LEU A 168 10.76 -1.15 15.55
CA LEU A 168 10.94 -2.26 16.48
C LEU A 168 10.05 -2.01 17.68
N ILE A 169 9.24 -3.00 18.07
CA ILE A 169 8.27 -2.81 19.16
C ILE A 169 8.17 -4.01 20.09
N ASN A 170 8.16 -3.74 21.39
CA ASN A 170 7.80 -4.72 22.41
C ASN A 170 6.61 -4.18 23.21
N ARG A 171 5.50 -4.91 23.12
CA ARG A 171 4.24 -4.62 23.82
C ARG A 171 3.83 -5.71 24.82
N SER A 172 4.74 -6.61 25.18
CA SER A 172 4.45 -7.74 26.09
C SER A 172 3.98 -7.31 27.47
N ALA A 173 4.42 -6.13 27.92
CA ALA A 173 4.01 -5.50 29.18
C ALA A 173 2.86 -4.49 29.02
N TYR A 174 2.12 -4.52 27.91
CA TYR A 174 1.05 -3.57 27.60
C TYR A 174 -0.28 -4.28 27.32
N GLN A 175 -1.32 -3.91 28.07
CA GLN A 175 -2.66 -4.51 27.99
C GLN A 175 -3.68 -3.59 27.29
N GLY A 176 -3.24 -2.45 26.76
CA GLY A 176 -4.11 -1.51 26.05
C GLY A 176 -4.44 -1.99 24.63
N ILE A 177 -5.46 -1.38 24.02
CA ILE A 177 -6.03 -1.81 22.73
C ILE A 177 -5.02 -1.81 21.57
N PHE A 178 -4.10 -0.85 21.54
CA PHE A 178 -3.06 -0.77 20.52
C PHE A 178 -1.75 -0.19 21.06
N LEU A 179 -1.64 1.13 21.20
CA LEU A 179 -0.47 1.81 21.74
C LEU A 179 -0.90 2.97 22.63
N PRO A 180 -0.03 3.46 23.54
CA PRO A 180 -0.35 4.64 24.33
C PRO A 180 -0.81 5.82 23.47
N GLY A 181 -1.88 6.48 23.91
CA GLY A 181 -2.51 7.60 23.18
C GLY A 181 -3.53 7.22 22.12
N TYR A 182 -3.76 5.93 21.86
CA TYR A 182 -4.89 5.45 21.07
C TYR A 182 -6.05 5.05 21.99
N GLN A 183 -7.27 5.40 21.59
CA GLN A 183 -8.49 5.04 22.30
C GLN A 183 -9.26 3.98 21.53
N ALA A 184 -9.89 3.05 22.24
CA ALA A 184 -10.75 2.06 21.64
C ALA A 184 -11.96 2.73 20.96
N VAL A 185 -12.36 2.21 19.81
CA VAL A 185 -13.57 2.63 19.10
C VAL A 185 -14.41 1.41 18.75
N SER A 186 -15.72 1.60 18.62
CA SER A 186 -16.65 0.52 18.29
C SER A 186 -17.76 1.01 17.37
N GLY A 187 -18.27 0.14 16.51
CA GLY A 187 -19.46 0.40 15.69
C GLY A 187 -19.21 1.32 14.49
N GLN A 188 -17.96 1.51 14.08
CA GLN A 188 -17.60 2.24 12.85
C GLN A 188 -17.45 1.31 11.63
N ASP A 189 -17.63 0.01 11.84
CA ASP A 189 -17.42 -1.11 10.93
C ASP A 189 -18.70 -1.93 10.71
N ARG A 190 -19.88 -1.32 10.89
CA ARG A 190 -21.21 -1.93 10.71
C ARG A 190 -21.45 -2.56 9.34
N LEU A 191 -20.62 -2.25 8.34
CA LEU A 191 -20.66 -2.94 7.05
C LEU A 191 -20.32 -4.44 7.20
N ASN A 192 -19.49 -4.81 8.18
CA ASN A 192 -19.19 -6.21 8.46
C ASN A 192 -20.41 -6.99 8.97
N ASP A 193 -21.41 -6.32 9.57
CA ASP A 193 -22.68 -6.95 9.97
C ASP A 193 -23.51 -7.40 8.74
N LEU A 194 -23.21 -6.89 7.54
CA LEU A 194 -23.98 -7.09 6.30
C LEU A 194 -23.22 -7.84 5.21
N LEU A 195 -21.90 -7.96 5.33
CA LEU A 195 -21.01 -8.48 4.30
C LEU A 195 -20.35 -9.77 4.78
N PRO A 196 -20.07 -10.73 3.88
CA PRO A 196 -19.52 -12.03 4.27
C PRO A 196 -18.14 -11.88 4.90
N GLU A 197 -17.82 -12.66 5.94
CA GLU A 197 -16.56 -12.57 6.67
C GLU A 197 -15.35 -12.94 5.81
N ILE A 198 -14.19 -12.38 6.11
CA ILE A 198 -12.92 -12.74 5.47
C ILE A 198 -11.96 -13.11 6.59
N ASP A 199 -11.49 -14.35 6.61
CA ASP A 199 -10.58 -14.82 7.64
C ASP A 199 -9.12 -14.60 7.24
N VAL A 200 -8.49 -13.61 7.88
CA VAL A 200 -7.04 -13.40 7.81
C VAL A 200 -6.42 -13.94 9.09
N ILE A 201 -5.36 -14.74 8.96
CA ILE A 201 -4.55 -15.19 10.10
C ILE A 201 -3.64 -14.05 10.53
N GLU A 202 -2.79 -13.58 9.60
CA GLU A 202 -1.74 -12.59 9.84
C GLU A 202 -1.18 -12.04 8.51
N ILE A 203 -0.22 -11.13 8.61
CA ILE A 203 0.63 -10.72 7.48
C ILE A 203 1.69 -11.80 7.27
N ASP A 204 1.73 -12.39 6.08
CA ASP A 204 2.69 -13.42 5.70
C ASP A 204 4.06 -12.82 5.36
N HIS A 205 4.06 -11.80 4.51
CA HIS A 205 5.25 -11.09 4.07
C HIS A 205 4.91 -9.70 3.49
N CYS A 206 5.92 -8.84 3.38
CA CYS A 206 5.83 -7.53 2.72
C CYS A 206 6.95 -7.40 1.70
N VAL A 207 6.66 -6.87 0.52
CA VAL A 207 7.62 -6.81 -0.58
C VAL A 207 8.08 -5.39 -0.87
N GLY A 208 9.39 -5.17 -0.87
CA GLY A 208 10.01 -3.87 -1.15
C GLY A 208 10.58 -3.78 -2.55
N ASN A 209 10.05 -2.88 -3.38
CA ASN A 209 10.63 -2.60 -4.69
C ASN A 209 11.73 -1.53 -4.58
N GLN A 210 12.84 -1.78 -5.26
CA GLN A 210 14.01 -0.92 -5.36
C GLN A 210 14.17 -0.38 -6.78
N GLY A 211 14.98 0.67 -6.94
CA GLY A 211 15.45 1.10 -8.26
C GLY A 211 16.46 0.13 -8.85
N TRP A 212 16.97 0.45 -10.04
CA TRP A 212 18.09 -0.27 -10.66
C TRP A 212 19.29 -0.36 -9.71
N ASP A 213 19.89 -1.54 -9.64
CA ASP A 213 21.04 -1.86 -8.76
C ASP A 213 20.76 -1.59 -7.28
N GLY A 214 19.48 -1.59 -6.89
CA GLY A 214 19.03 -1.27 -5.55
C GLY A 214 19.11 -2.45 -4.57
N LEU A 215 19.20 -3.70 -5.06
CA LEU A 215 19.36 -4.86 -4.18
C LEU A 215 20.70 -4.84 -3.43
N ASP A 216 21.73 -4.21 -3.99
CA ASP A 216 23.04 -4.10 -3.32
C ASP A 216 22.96 -3.28 -2.02
N SER A 217 21.94 -2.41 -1.87
CA SER A 217 21.68 -1.67 -0.63
C SER A 217 20.99 -2.50 0.47
N ILE A 218 20.55 -3.74 0.15
CA ILE A 218 19.94 -4.68 1.10
C ILE A 218 20.95 -5.22 2.11
N VAL A 219 22.25 -4.97 1.90
CA VAL A 219 23.33 -5.24 2.86
C VAL A 219 22.98 -4.78 4.29
N ASN A 220 22.14 -3.73 4.44
CA ASN A 220 21.68 -3.28 5.74
C ASN A 220 20.78 -4.29 6.50
N TYR A 221 20.08 -5.22 5.85
CA TYR A 221 19.26 -6.21 6.59
C TYR A 221 20.08 -7.33 7.20
N GLU A 222 21.06 -7.86 6.45
CA GLU A 222 21.95 -8.92 6.94
C GLU A 222 22.74 -8.40 8.14
N ASP A 223 23.40 -7.26 7.96
CA ASP A 223 24.30 -6.71 8.96
C ASP A 223 23.55 -6.00 10.10
N ALA A 224 22.47 -5.25 9.83
CA ALA A 224 21.82 -4.45 10.87
C ALA A 224 20.68 -5.16 11.61
N LEU A 225 20.05 -6.17 11.00
CA LEU A 225 18.93 -6.88 11.62
C LEU A 225 19.23 -8.36 11.89
N ASN A 226 20.43 -8.85 11.55
CA ASN A 226 20.77 -10.28 11.56
C ASN A 226 19.82 -11.13 10.71
N PHE A 227 19.22 -10.55 9.67
CA PHE A 227 18.42 -11.33 8.73
C PHE A 227 19.36 -12.17 7.85
N HIS A 228 18.84 -13.23 7.24
CA HIS A 228 19.58 -14.00 6.25
C HIS A 228 18.84 -14.02 4.93
N ARG A 229 19.58 -14.24 3.84
CA ARG A 229 18.98 -14.55 2.54
C ARG A 229 18.30 -15.90 2.64
N TYR A 230 16.99 -15.85 2.68
CA TYR A 230 16.14 -17.04 2.70
C TYR A 230 16.05 -17.65 1.31
N TRP A 231 15.92 -16.78 0.30
CA TRP A 231 15.78 -17.20 -1.07
C TRP A 231 16.28 -16.11 -2.03
N THR A 232 16.77 -16.51 -3.19
CA THR A 232 17.26 -15.58 -4.22
C THR A 232 16.88 -16.13 -5.57
N VAL A 233 16.39 -15.24 -6.43
CA VAL A 233 16.04 -15.57 -7.80
C VAL A 233 16.65 -14.53 -8.72
N ASP A 234 17.36 -15.01 -9.73
CA ASP A 234 17.97 -14.16 -10.74
C ASP A 234 17.03 -13.92 -11.93
N ASP A 235 17.50 -13.09 -12.87
CA ASP A 235 16.75 -12.68 -14.05
C ASP A 235 16.49 -13.82 -15.04
N LYS A 236 17.27 -14.92 -14.98
CA LYS A 236 17.06 -16.09 -15.84
C LYS A 236 15.85 -16.90 -15.40
N ASP A 237 15.59 -16.89 -14.09
CA ASP A 237 14.46 -17.58 -13.48
C ASP A 237 13.22 -16.67 -13.31
N MET A 238 13.39 -15.33 -13.34
CA MET A 238 12.33 -14.32 -13.23
C MET A 238 12.21 -13.38 -14.44
N CYS A 239 11.95 -13.93 -15.61
CA CYS A 239 11.62 -13.16 -16.82
C CYS A 239 10.35 -13.67 -17.53
N SER A 240 9.56 -12.75 -18.06
CA SER A 240 8.62 -13.06 -19.14
C SER A 240 9.34 -12.99 -20.50
N GLU A 241 8.60 -13.12 -21.59
CA GLU A 241 9.13 -12.80 -22.93
C GLU A 241 9.57 -11.33 -23.03
N TYR A 242 9.00 -10.44 -22.23
CA TYR A 242 9.13 -9.00 -22.41
C TYR A 242 9.90 -8.29 -21.31
N SER A 243 9.74 -8.62 -20.03
CA SER A 243 10.51 -7.96 -18.97
C SER A 243 10.96 -8.91 -17.87
N ALA A 244 11.85 -8.44 -17.00
CA ALA A 244 12.50 -9.26 -15.98
C ALA A 244 12.65 -8.49 -14.65
N MET A 245 12.91 -9.22 -13.58
CA MET A 245 13.32 -8.69 -12.29
C MET A 245 14.29 -9.63 -11.57
N ARG A 246 15.00 -9.12 -10.57
CA ARG A 246 15.73 -9.93 -9.60
C ARG A 246 15.06 -9.78 -8.24
N SER A 247 15.07 -10.85 -7.45
CA SER A 247 14.47 -10.84 -6.12
C SER A 247 15.37 -11.51 -5.09
N ILE A 248 15.51 -10.89 -3.92
CA ILE A 248 16.15 -11.46 -2.74
C ILE A 248 15.13 -11.42 -1.60
N VAL A 249 14.84 -12.58 -1.02
CA VAL A 249 14.02 -12.68 0.18
C VAL A 249 14.90 -12.65 1.40
N MET A 250 14.73 -11.61 2.21
CA MET A 250 15.34 -11.50 3.54
C MET A 250 14.41 -12.11 4.58
N ALA A 251 14.93 -12.96 5.46
CA ALA A 251 14.16 -13.50 6.58
C ALA A 251 14.83 -13.21 7.93
N SER A 252 14.02 -13.04 8.97
CA SER A 252 14.54 -12.98 10.34
C SER A 252 15.26 -14.29 10.72
N PRO A 253 16.14 -14.30 11.74
CA PRO A 253 16.85 -15.52 12.16
C PRO A 253 15.98 -16.76 12.41
N ASN A 254 14.73 -16.55 12.81
CA ASN A 254 13.72 -17.58 13.05
C ASN A 254 12.67 -17.69 11.93
N GLU A 255 12.87 -16.98 10.83
CA GLU A 255 12.08 -17.01 9.59
C GLU A 255 10.60 -16.64 9.73
N VAL A 256 10.22 -16.02 10.85
CA VAL A 256 8.86 -15.53 11.10
C VAL A 256 8.56 -14.28 10.27
N ILE A 257 9.55 -13.40 10.08
CA ILE A 257 9.43 -12.22 9.22
C ILE A 257 10.13 -12.52 7.92
N LYS A 258 9.42 -12.36 6.79
CA LYS A 258 9.98 -12.50 5.46
C LYS A 258 9.69 -11.26 4.63
N MET A 259 10.72 -10.75 3.96
CA MET A 259 10.72 -9.50 3.22
C MET A 259 11.38 -9.70 1.85
N PRO A 260 10.62 -10.11 0.81
CA PRO A 260 11.11 -10.07 -0.56
C PRO A 260 11.47 -8.65 -0.99
N MET A 261 12.62 -8.50 -1.64
CA MET A 261 13.08 -7.25 -2.19
C MET A 261 13.35 -7.43 -3.67
N ASN A 262 12.81 -6.53 -4.50
CA ASN A 262 12.90 -6.64 -5.95
C ASN A 262 13.64 -5.46 -6.54
N GLU A 263 14.37 -5.69 -7.63
CA GLU A 263 14.85 -4.64 -8.52
C GLU A 263 14.50 -4.95 -9.98
N PRO A 264 14.42 -3.94 -10.86
CA PRO A 264 14.28 -4.15 -12.28
C PRO A 264 15.47 -4.94 -12.85
N ALA A 265 15.20 -5.80 -13.85
CA ALA A 265 16.24 -6.42 -14.65
C ALA A 265 16.03 -6.11 -16.15
N THR A 266 17.08 -6.30 -16.94
CA THR A 266 17.05 -5.95 -18.37
C THR A 266 16.08 -6.86 -19.14
N GLY A 267 15.17 -6.27 -19.90
CA GLY A 267 14.22 -6.97 -20.77
C GLY A 267 13.88 -6.20 -22.05
N LEU A 268 13.08 -6.80 -22.94
CA LEU A 268 12.61 -6.16 -24.18
C LEU A 268 11.71 -4.93 -23.91
N LYS A 269 10.95 -4.96 -22.82
CA LYS A 269 10.03 -3.92 -22.37
C LYS A 269 10.34 -3.52 -20.93
N LYS A 270 9.79 -2.38 -20.51
CA LYS A 270 9.91 -1.85 -19.15
C LYS A 270 9.36 -2.84 -18.11
N SER A 271 10.15 -3.11 -17.08
CA SER A 271 9.75 -3.95 -15.94
C SER A 271 8.65 -3.29 -15.11
N GLN A 272 7.71 -4.07 -14.58
CA GLN A 272 6.72 -3.59 -13.63
C GLN A 272 7.35 -2.98 -12.35
N ILE A 273 8.56 -3.41 -11.98
CA ILE A 273 9.30 -2.84 -10.85
C ILE A 273 9.73 -1.41 -11.18
N GLU A 274 10.12 -1.16 -12.43
CA GLU A 274 10.43 0.18 -12.90
C GLU A 274 9.18 1.07 -12.97
N GLU A 275 8.03 0.54 -13.42
CA GLU A 275 6.73 1.25 -13.35
C GLU A 275 6.42 1.67 -11.90
N PHE A 276 6.55 0.75 -10.95
CA PHE A 276 6.37 1.07 -9.53
C PHE A 276 7.25 2.23 -9.10
N VAL A 277 8.57 2.16 -9.35
CA VAL A 277 9.53 3.18 -8.89
C VAL A 277 9.27 4.54 -9.52
N GLU A 278 8.82 4.60 -10.78
CA GLU A 278 8.44 5.85 -11.44
C GLU A 278 7.21 6.50 -10.80
N TYR A 279 6.15 5.73 -10.55
CA TYR A 279 4.90 6.26 -9.98
C TYR A 279 4.96 6.49 -8.46
N TYR A 280 5.73 5.66 -7.76
CA TYR A 280 6.02 5.83 -6.34
C TYR A 280 7.12 6.88 -6.12
N ASN A 281 7.87 7.24 -7.15
CA ASN A 281 8.98 8.20 -7.10
C ASN A 281 10.11 7.79 -6.13
N GLY A 282 10.47 6.50 -6.16
CA GLY A 282 11.53 5.91 -5.35
C GLY A 282 11.22 4.48 -4.89
N PRO A 283 12.10 3.89 -4.05
CA PRO A 283 11.83 2.60 -3.42
C PRO A 283 10.66 2.63 -2.44
N GLY A 284 9.98 1.50 -2.26
CA GLY A 284 8.83 1.41 -1.34
C GLY A 284 8.21 0.02 -1.27
N CYS A 285 7.25 -0.14 -0.37
CA CYS A 285 6.48 -1.39 -0.24
C CYS A 285 5.51 -1.52 -1.43
N GLN A 286 5.70 -2.57 -2.24
CA GLN A 286 4.85 -2.89 -3.38
C GLN A 286 3.61 -3.65 -2.96
N HIS A 287 3.76 -4.71 -2.16
CA HIS A 287 2.61 -5.47 -1.71
C HIS A 287 2.77 -6.08 -0.33
N ILE A 288 1.62 -6.43 0.24
CA ILE A 288 1.47 -7.03 1.55
C ILE A 288 0.61 -8.27 1.36
N ALA A 289 1.11 -9.41 1.82
CA ALA A 289 0.44 -10.69 1.71
C ALA A 289 -0.29 -11.04 3.01
N PHE A 290 -1.55 -11.46 2.89
CA PHE A 290 -2.38 -11.91 4.01
C PHE A 290 -2.55 -13.43 3.96
N ARG A 291 -2.11 -14.10 5.02
CA ARG A 291 -2.27 -15.54 5.17
C ARG A 291 -3.71 -15.85 5.56
N THR A 292 -4.33 -16.82 4.90
CA THR A 292 -5.70 -17.27 5.18
C THR A 292 -5.76 -18.80 5.31
N PRO A 293 -6.65 -19.37 6.15
CA PRO A 293 -6.81 -20.82 6.23
C PRO A 293 -7.69 -21.39 5.11
N ASN A 294 -8.40 -20.54 4.35
CA ASN A 294 -9.28 -20.98 3.27
C ASN A 294 -9.36 -19.91 2.18
N ILE A 295 -8.45 -20.01 1.22
CA ILE A 295 -8.32 -19.04 0.13
C ILE A 295 -9.52 -19.04 -0.81
N LEU A 296 -10.19 -20.18 -1.02
CA LEU A 296 -11.40 -20.24 -1.86
C LEU A 296 -12.51 -19.38 -1.27
N GLN A 297 -12.78 -19.53 0.04
CA GLN A 297 -13.78 -18.73 0.72
C GLN A 297 -13.37 -17.27 0.82
N ALA A 298 -12.10 -16.99 1.15
CA ALA A 298 -11.59 -15.63 1.25
C ALA A 298 -11.75 -14.87 -0.09
N VAL A 299 -11.35 -15.47 -1.21
CA VAL A 299 -11.42 -14.85 -2.53
C VAL A 299 -12.85 -14.66 -3.01
N GLU A 300 -13.74 -15.62 -2.75
CA GLU A 300 -15.17 -15.47 -3.03
C GLU A 300 -15.76 -14.28 -2.25
N ASN A 301 -15.42 -14.15 -0.97
CA ASN A 301 -15.95 -13.10 -0.10
C ASN A 301 -15.35 -11.72 -0.43
N LEU A 302 -14.06 -11.67 -0.73
CA LEU A 302 -13.36 -10.46 -1.22
C LEU A 302 -13.99 -10.00 -2.56
N THR A 303 -14.25 -10.92 -3.48
CA THR A 303 -14.92 -10.60 -4.75
C THR A 303 -16.33 -10.07 -4.52
N THR A 304 -17.09 -10.68 -3.61
CA THR A 304 -18.45 -10.23 -3.21
C THR A 304 -18.42 -8.83 -2.61
N ARG A 305 -17.37 -8.49 -1.87
CA ARG A 305 -17.13 -7.17 -1.30
C ARG A 305 -16.57 -6.14 -2.29
N GLY A 306 -16.32 -6.55 -3.54
CA GLY A 306 -15.91 -5.66 -4.63
C GLY A 306 -14.39 -5.56 -4.85
N VAL A 307 -13.59 -6.43 -4.24
CA VAL A 307 -12.16 -6.53 -4.55
C VAL A 307 -12.00 -7.08 -5.96
N THR A 308 -11.11 -6.46 -6.74
CA THR A 308 -10.76 -6.94 -8.07
C THR A 308 -9.38 -7.57 -8.04
N PHE A 309 -9.25 -8.71 -8.72
CA PHE A 309 -8.01 -9.47 -8.79
C PHE A 309 -7.41 -9.44 -10.19
N LEU A 310 -6.12 -9.75 -10.28
CA LEU A 310 -5.48 -10.06 -11.54
C LEU A 310 -6.03 -11.37 -12.11
N SER A 311 -6.02 -11.48 -13.44
CA SER A 311 -6.46 -12.67 -14.15
C SER A 311 -5.30 -13.38 -14.83
N VAL A 312 -5.42 -14.70 -14.96
CA VAL A 312 -4.47 -15.55 -15.69
C VAL A 312 -5.15 -16.23 -16.87
N PRO A 313 -4.41 -16.54 -17.95
CA PRO A 313 -5.00 -17.21 -19.11
C PRO A 313 -5.43 -18.64 -18.78
N GLU A 314 -6.46 -19.16 -19.45
CA GLU A 314 -6.95 -20.54 -19.26
C GLU A 314 -5.85 -21.60 -19.48
N THR A 315 -4.88 -21.30 -20.33
CA THR A 315 -3.72 -22.16 -20.62
C THR A 315 -2.88 -22.44 -19.37
N TYR A 316 -2.89 -21.54 -18.38
CA TYR A 316 -2.22 -21.75 -17.10
C TYR A 316 -2.72 -23.02 -16.41
N TYR A 317 -4.04 -23.15 -16.19
CA TYR A 317 -4.62 -24.31 -15.51
C TYR A 317 -4.54 -25.59 -16.34
N ALA A 318 -4.63 -25.49 -17.66
CA ALA A 318 -4.41 -26.62 -18.54
C ALA A 318 -2.99 -27.21 -18.37
N ASN A 319 -1.98 -26.35 -18.22
CA ASN A 319 -0.60 -26.76 -17.96
C ASN A 319 -0.40 -27.21 -16.50
N MET A 320 -1.01 -26.51 -15.53
CA MET A 320 -0.89 -26.83 -14.11
C MET A 320 -1.45 -28.23 -13.80
N ARG A 321 -2.59 -28.60 -14.38
CA ARG A 321 -3.14 -29.96 -14.24
C ARG A 321 -2.16 -31.04 -14.70
N LYS A 322 -1.42 -30.81 -15.78
CA LYS A 322 -0.37 -31.73 -16.25
C LYS A 322 0.81 -31.79 -15.28
N ARG A 323 1.24 -30.64 -14.75
CA ARG A 323 2.33 -30.55 -13.76
C ARG A 323 1.97 -31.31 -12.48
N LEU A 324 0.79 -31.06 -11.91
CA LEU A 324 0.30 -31.76 -10.71
C LEU A 324 0.20 -33.26 -10.92
N ALA A 325 -0.37 -33.70 -12.06
CA ALA A 325 -0.46 -35.12 -12.39
C ALA A 325 0.93 -35.78 -12.54
N SER A 326 1.89 -35.08 -13.15
CA SER A 326 3.25 -35.60 -13.34
C SER A 326 4.04 -35.65 -12.02
N ALA A 327 3.80 -34.71 -11.12
CA ALA A 327 4.42 -34.65 -9.80
C ALA A 327 3.69 -35.48 -8.73
N ASN A 328 2.55 -36.10 -9.08
CA ASN A 328 1.69 -36.84 -8.17
C ASN A 328 1.25 -36.02 -6.94
N ILE A 329 1.05 -34.70 -7.13
CA ILE A 329 0.56 -33.79 -6.09
C ILE A 329 -0.96 -33.76 -6.14
N THR A 330 -1.60 -33.93 -4.98
CA THR A 330 -3.06 -33.83 -4.82
C THR A 330 -3.37 -32.61 -3.98
N LEU A 331 -4.21 -31.72 -4.51
CA LEU A 331 -4.70 -30.55 -3.79
C LEU A 331 -5.93 -30.95 -2.95
N ALA A 332 -6.08 -30.34 -1.78
CA ALA A 332 -7.32 -30.45 -1.00
C ALA A 332 -8.47 -29.66 -1.66
N GLU A 333 -8.15 -28.53 -2.32
CA GLU A 333 -9.08 -27.65 -3.00
C GLU A 333 -9.51 -28.19 -4.38
N ASP A 334 -10.74 -27.86 -4.78
CA ASP A 334 -11.18 -28.08 -6.16
C ASP A 334 -10.46 -27.11 -7.11
N ILE A 335 -9.55 -27.66 -7.92
CA ILE A 335 -8.82 -26.91 -8.94
C ILE A 335 -9.72 -26.21 -9.97
N ASN A 336 -10.96 -26.63 -10.16
CA ASN A 336 -11.92 -25.89 -10.99
C ASN A 336 -12.37 -24.58 -10.32
N LEU A 337 -12.52 -24.58 -9.00
CA LEU A 337 -12.78 -23.36 -8.24
C LEU A 337 -11.54 -22.46 -8.19
N LEU A 338 -10.34 -23.03 -8.03
CA LEU A 338 -9.09 -22.27 -8.16
C LEU A 338 -9.02 -21.58 -9.52
N GLN A 339 -9.37 -22.29 -10.60
CA GLN A 339 -9.46 -21.75 -11.96
C GLN A 339 -10.51 -20.65 -12.10
N LYS A 340 -11.72 -20.85 -11.58
CA LYS A 340 -12.78 -19.83 -11.58
C LYS A 340 -12.32 -18.54 -10.93
N TYR A 341 -11.54 -18.64 -9.85
CA TYR A 341 -11.08 -17.51 -9.07
C TYR A 341 -9.70 -16.96 -9.47
N ASN A 342 -9.04 -17.52 -10.49
CA ASN A 342 -7.68 -17.12 -10.90
C ASN A 342 -6.63 -17.29 -9.79
N ILE A 343 -6.82 -18.26 -8.89
CA ILE A 343 -5.85 -18.57 -7.82
C ILE A 343 -4.69 -19.39 -8.41
N LEU A 344 -3.48 -18.86 -8.27
CA LEU A 344 -2.23 -19.48 -8.69
C LEU A 344 -1.82 -20.60 -7.72
N ILE A 345 -1.15 -21.62 -8.25
CA ILE A 345 -0.74 -22.84 -7.55
C ILE A 345 0.76 -23.02 -7.80
N ASP A 346 1.56 -23.08 -6.73
CA ASP A 346 2.92 -23.64 -6.82
C ASP A 346 3.07 -24.79 -5.83
N PHE A 347 4.06 -25.64 -6.03
CA PHE A 347 4.26 -26.81 -5.16
C PHE A 347 5.70 -27.29 -5.20
N ASP A 348 6.09 -27.97 -4.14
CA ASP A 348 7.36 -28.68 -4.01
C ASP A 348 7.12 -30.11 -3.48
N GLU A 349 8.17 -30.77 -3.02
CA GLU A 349 8.07 -32.14 -2.47
C GLU A 349 7.37 -32.19 -1.10
N GLY A 350 7.31 -31.06 -0.37
CA GLY A 350 6.75 -30.97 0.98
C GLY A 350 5.28 -30.54 1.00
N GLY A 351 4.85 -29.76 0.01
CA GLY A 351 3.52 -29.18 0.01
C GLY A 351 3.20 -28.29 -1.19
N TYR A 352 2.19 -27.43 -1.04
CA TYR A 352 1.78 -26.50 -2.07
C TYR A 352 1.36 -25.13 -1.52
N LEU A 353 1.41 -24.15 -2.41
CA LEU A 353 1.10 -22.75 -2.18
C LEU A 353 -0.04 -22.32 -3.09
N LEU A 354 -1.03 -21.66 -2.50
CA LEU A 354 -2.10 -20.99 -3.22
C LEU A 354 -1.96 -19.49 -3.02
N GLN A 355 -1.98 -18.72 -4.10
CA GLN A 355 -1.82 -17.27 -4.04
C GLN A 355 -2.66 -16.55 -5.09
N ILE A 356 -3.09 -15.33 -4.77
CA ILE A 356 -3.77 -14.45 -5.72
C ILE A 356 -3.50 -12.98 -5.35
N PHE A 357 -3.42 -12.14 -6.38
CA PHE A 357 -3.08 -10.73 -6.22
C PHE A 357 -4.24 -9.83 -6.62
N THR A 358 -4.53 -8.83 -5.80
CA THR A 358 -5.48 -7.79 -6.14
C THR A 358 -4.94 -6.92 -7.27
N LYS A 359 -5.81 -6.16 -7.93
CA LYS A 359 -5.36 -4.93 -8.59
C LYS A 359 -4.82 -3.95 -7.54
N HIS A 360 -4.18 -2.88 -7.99
CA HIS A 360 -3.71 -1.82 -7.12
C HIS A 360 -4.85 -1.27 -6.24
N VAL A 361 -4.56 -1.04 -4.96
CA VAL A 361 -5.53 -0.50 -3.98
C VAL A 361 -5.58 1.03 -3.95
N VAL A 362 -4.74 1.65 -4.78
CA VAL A 362 -4.68 3.08 -5.05
C VAL A 362 -4.61 3.30 -6.56
N ASP A 363 -4.87 4.52 -7.03
CA ASP A 363 -4.89 4.83 -8.47
C ASP A 363 -3.49 4.75 -9.11
N ARG A 364 -2.45 5.07 -8.35
CA ARG A 364 -1.07 4.87 -8.82
C ARG A 364 -0.81 3.36 -8.91
N PRO A 365 -0.13 2.85 -9.95
CA PRO A 365 0.25 1.44 -10.05
C PRO A 365 1.40 1.11 -9.07
N THR A 366 1.13 1.25 -7.78
CA THR A 366 2.12 1.13 -6.71
C THR A 366 1.75 0.00 -5.76
N VAL A 367 0.82 0.22 -4.83
CA VAL A 367 0.52 -0.77 -3.79
C VAL A 367 -0.63 -1.68 -4.20
N PHE A 368 -0.44 -3.00 -4.07
CA PHE A 368 -1.49 -4.02 -4.17
C PHE A 368 -1.38 -5.01 -3.00
N LEU A 369 -2.29 -5.97 -2.93
CA LEU A 369 -2.35 -6.95 -1.84
C LEU A 369 -2.34 -8.37 -2.41
N GLU A 370 -1.82 -9.30 -1.62
CA GLU A 370 -1.84 -10.72 -1.92
C GLU A 370 -2.67 -11.47 -0.87
N ILE A 371 -3.41 -12.49 -1.30
CA ILE A 371 -4.03 -13.47 -0.41
C ILE A 371 -3.32 -14.79 -0.64
N ILE A 372 -2.84 -15.40 0.44
CA ILE A 372 -1.96 -16.58 0.38
C ILE A 372 -2.43 -17.66 1.36
N GLN A 373 -2.41 -18.92 0.92
CA GLN A 373 -2.61 -20.10 1.77
C GLN A 373 -1.45 -21.07 1.54
N ARG A 374 -0.84 -21.51 2.64
CA ARG A 374 0.33 -22.38 2.67
C ARG A 374 -0.08 -23.74 3.20
N GLU A 375 0.07 -24.79 2.39
CA GLU A 375 -0.16 -26.18 2.78
C GLU A 375 1.19 -26.89 2.83
N ASN A 376 1.86 -26.82 3.99
CA ASN A 376 3.23 -27.32 4.21
C ASN A 376 4.25 -26.79 3.18
N PHE A 377 4.17 -25.49 2.87
CA PHE A 377 5.01 -24.85 1.88
C PHE A 377 5.58 -23.52 2.40
N ASP A 378 6.91 -23.44 2.51
CA ASP A 378 7.61 -22.29 3.08
C ASP A 378 8.25 -21.36 2.04
N GLY A 379 8.17 -21.70 0.75
CA GLY A 379 8.72 -20.89 -0.37
C GLY A 379 7.82 -19.72 -0.79
N PHE A 380 8.12 -19.09 -1.94
CA PHE A 380 7.40 -17.91 -2.46
C PHE A 380 6.69 -18.12 -3.79
N GLY A 381 6.63 -19.36 -4.28
CA GLY A 381 5.93 -19.66 -5.52
C GLY A 381 6.73 -19.28 -6.77
N ALA A 382 8.02 -19.64 -6.83
CA ALA A 382 8.89 -19.37 -7.98
C ALA A 382 8.27 -19.77 -9.32
N GLY A 383 7.59 -20.91 -9.33
CA GLY A 383 6.92 -21.46 -10.50
C GLY A 383 5.72 -20.64 -10.98
N ASN A 384 5.22 -19.73 -10.13
CA ASN A 384 4.13 -18.81 -10.47
C ASN A 384 4.63 -17.46 -10.99
N PHE A 385 5.89 -17.08 -10.75
CA PHE A 385 6.35 -15.73 -11.05
C PHE A 385 6.15 -15.34 -12.49
N LYS A 386 6.43 -16.23 -13.45
CA LYS A 386 6.19 -15.94 -14.86
C LYS A 386 4.72 -15.58 -15.13
N SER A 387 3.78 -16.38 -14.63
CA SER A 387 2.34 -16.15 -14.84
C SER A 387 1.83 -14.90 -14.13
N LEU A 388 2.37 -14.62 -12.94
CA LEU A 388 2.11 -13.37 -12.22
C LEU A 388 2.62 -12.16 -13.00
N PHE A 389 3.83 -12.26 -13.51
CA PHE A 389 4.50 -11.20 -14.25
C PHE A 389 3.74 -10.88 -15.54
N GLU A 390 3.37 -11.90 -16.31
CA GLU A 390 2.50 -11.74 -17.49
C GLU A 390 1.13 -11.13 -17.14
N ALA A 391 0.58 -11.41 -15.95
CA ALA A 391 -0.68 -10.80 -15.50
C ALA A 391 -0.53 -9.30 -15.21
N PHE A 392 0.54 -8.90 -14.54
CA PHE A 392 0.85 -7.50 -14.31
C PHE A 392 1.23 -6.77 -15.59
N GLU A 393 1.97 -7.40 -16.51
CA GLU A 393 2.32 -6.82 -17.82
C GLU A 393 1.06 -6.49 -18.64
N ARG A 394 0.03 -7.34 -18.61
CA ARG A 394 -1.27 -7.03 -19.24
C ARG A 394 -1.92 -5.79 -18.63
N ASP A 395 -1.89 -5.67 -17.31
CA ASP A 395 -2.46 -4.51 -16.60
C ASP A 395 -1.64 -3.24 -16.89
N GLN A 396 -0.31 -3.35 -16.98
CA GLN A 396 0.63 -2.30 -17.38
C GLN A 396 0.43 -1.85 -18.83
N GLU A 397 0.15 -2.80 -19.74
CA GLU A 397 -0.18 -2.50 -21.13
C GLU A 397 -1.50 -1.73 -21.23
N MET A 398 -2.53 -2.10 -20.44
CA MET A 398 -3.78 -1.34 -20.37
C MET A 398 -3.59 0.10 -19.87
N ARG A 399 -2.58 0.36 -19.04
CA ARG A 399 -2.18 1.72 -18.62
C ARG A 399 -1.33 2.46 -19.66
N GLY A 400 -0.85 1.78 -20.70
CA GLY A 400 0.06 2.35 -21.71
C GLY A 400 1.53 2.40 -21.29
N ASN A 401 1.91 1.69 -20.22
CA ASN A 401 3.24 1.79 -19.61
C ASN A 401 4.19 0.63 -19.98
N LEU A 402 3.71 -0.37 -20.73
CA LEU A 402 4.50 -1.51 -21.19
C LEU A 402 5.26 -1.14 -22.49
N LEU A 403 6.22 -0.23 -22.37
CA LEU A 403 6.94 0.37 -23.50
C LEU A 403 8.21 -0.43 -23.85
N LEU A 404 8.57 -0.47 -25.13
CA LEU A 404 9.85 -1.03 -25.61
C LEU A 404 11.03 -0.30 -24.95
N ALA A 405 11.92 -1.06 -24.31
CA ALA A 405 13.09 -0.50 -23.60
C ALA A 405 13.97 0.36 -24.52
N CYS A 406 14.11 -0.02 -25.79
CA CYS A 406 14.91 0.69 -26.79
C CYS A 406 14.31 2.04 -27.25
N LEU A 407 12.99 2.18 -27.32
CA LEU A 407 12.34 3.44 -27.73
C LEU A 407 12.56 4.54 -26.69
N PHE A 408 12.71 4.17 -25.41
CA PHE A 408 13.01 5.09 -24.32
C PHE A 408 14.45 5.62 -24.37
N LEU A 409 15.42 4.75 -24.67
CA LEU A 409 16.81 5.15 -24.93
C LEU A 409 16.90 6.08 -26.15
N TRP A 410 16.21 5.76 -27.25
CA TRP A 410 16.19 6.61 -28.44
C TRP A 410 15.51 7.96 -28.20
N GLY A 411 14.41 8.03 -27.44
CA GLY A 411 13.75 9.29 -27.06
C GLY A 411 14.61 10.18 -26.16
N LYS A 412 15.28 9.61 -25.13
CA LYS A 412 16.20 10.37 -24.27
C LYS A 412 17.47 10.79 -25.02
N LEU A 413 18.02 9.94 -25.89
CA LEU A 413 19.17 10.29 -26.73
C LEU A 413 18.82 11.33 -27.79
N THR A 414 17.65 11.26 -28.45
CA THR A 414 17.27 12.29 -29.43
C THR A 414 17.05 13.63 -28.76
N VAL A 415 16.42 13.70 -27.59
CA VAL A 415 16.26 14.98 -26.87
C VAL A 415 17.61 15.53 -26.38
N ARG A 416 18.50 14.69 -25.82
CA ARG A 416 19.84 15.14 -25.39
C ARG A 416 20.75 15.52 -26.57
N TYR A 417 20.72 14.76 -27.66
CA TYR A 417 21.51 15.03 -28.87
C TYR A 417 20.99 16.27 -29.59
N PHE A 418 19.67 16.48 -29.65
CA PHE A 418 19.09 17.69 -30.23
C PHE A 418 19.40 18.93 -29.39
N LEU A 419 19.41 18.81 -28.05
CA LEU A 419 19.83 19.88 -27.15
C LEU A 419 21.34 20.15 -27.20
N SER A 420 22.20 19.13 -27.33
CA SER A 420 23.66 19.31 -27.44
C SER A 420 24.07 19.88 -28.80
N VAL A 421 23.42 19.44 -29.88
CA VAL A 421 23.64 19.98 -31.24
C VAL A 421 23.19 21.45 -31.34
N LEU A 422 22.17 21.86 -30.58
CA LEU A 422 21.74 23.26 -30.50
C LEU A 422 22.65 24.14 -29.64
N GLN A 423 23.40 23.58 -28.69
CA GLN A 423 24.35 24.35 -27.86
C GLN A 423 25.72 24.54 -28.51
N GLU A 424 26.14 23.66 -29.44
CA GLU A 424 27.53 23.64 -29.92
C GLU A 424 27.78 24.18 -31.35
N ASN A 425 26.78 24.62 -32.12
CA ASN A 425 27.05 25.11 -33.49
C ASN A 425 26.17 26.30 -33.95
N PRO A 426 26.69 27.54 -33.89
CA PRO A 426 26.12 28.67 -34.63
C PRO A 426 26.80 28.80 -36.00
N LEU A 427 26.09 28.39 -37.09
CA LEU A 427 26.43 28.55 -38.54
C LEU A 427 27.59 27.64 -39.01
N THR A 428 27.59 26.83 -40.08
CA THR A 428 26.95 26.73 -41.43
C THR A 428 27.49 25.39 -42.03
N TYR A 429 26.87 24.57 -42.91
CA TYR A 429 26.56 24.81 -44.34
C TYR A 429 25.95 23.53 -45.02
N VAL A 430 24.84 23.72 -45.75
CA VAL A 430 24.42 23.14 -47.06
C VAL A 430 24.44 21.63 -47.35
N LEU A 431 23.24 21.05 -47.45
CA LEU A 431 22.71 20.43 -48.69
C LEU A 431 21.21 20.72 -48.77
N GLY A 432 20.80 21.35 -49.87
CA GLY A 432 19.47 21.94 -50.03
C GLY A 432 18.36 20.90 -50.21
N LYS A 433 17.36 20.97 -49.33
CA LYS A 433 15.92 20.94 -49.64
C LYS A 433 15.15 21.47 -48.42
N ASN A 434 14.55 22.65 -48.60
CA ASN A 434 13.48 23.28 -47.80
C ASN A 434 13.60 23.30 -46.25
N THR A 435 14.63 23.97 -45.74
CA THR A 435 14.71 24.38 -44.32
C THR A 435 13.64 25.39 -43.90
N ALA A 436 13.02 26.11 -44.85
CA ALA A 436 11.95 27.07 -44.56
C ALA A 436 10.60 26.40 -44.21
N ASN A 437 10.27 25.27 -44.85
CA ASN A 437 9.05 24.53 -44.54
C ASN A 437 9.19 23.76 -43.21
N LEU A 438 10.36 23.15 -42.97
CA LEU A 438 10.66 22.48 -41.69
C LEU A 438 10.70 23.46 -40.50
N ARG A 439 11.23 24.67 -40.67
CA ARG A 439 11.16 25.71 -39.63
C ARG A 439 9.72 26.13 -39.33
N LYS A 440 8.92 26.35 -40.37
CA LYS A 440 7.53 26.76 -40.23
C LYS A 440 6.68 25.67 -39.57
N GLU A 441 6.89 24.41 -39.95
CA GLU A 441 6.20 23.25 -39.38
C GLU A 441 6.64 22.96 -37.93
N VAL A 442 7.91 23.22 -37.58
CA VAL A 442 8.41 23.14 -36.20
C VAL A 442 7.95 24.34 -35.36
N GLU A 443 7.86 25.55 -35.91
CA GLU A 443 7.31 26.73 -35.22
C GLU A 443 5.80 26.62 -35.01
N GLU A 444 5.05 26.13 -35.99
CA GLU A 444 3.61 25.89 -35.87
C GLU A 444 3.33 24.77 -34.84
N ASN A 445 4.04 23.65 -34.91
CA ASN A 445 3.88 22.55 -33.93
C ASN A 445 4.40 22.90 -32.53
N SER A 446 5.46 23.72 -32.41
CA SER A 446 5.98 24.15 -31.10
C SER A 446 5.14 25.27 -30.48
N GLN A 447 4.49 26.12 -31.27
CA GLN A 447 3.48 27.06 -30.77
C GLN A 447 2.22 26.32 -30.34
N GLU A 448 1.79 25.28 -31.06
CA GLU A 448 0.65 24.45 -30.66
C GLU A 448 0.96 23.62 -29.39
N LEU A 449 2.16 23.06 -29.25
CA LEU A 449 2.60 22.39 -28.02
C LEU A 449 2.74 23.37 -26.85
N ARG A 450 3.30 24.57 -27.07
CA ARG A 450 3.39 25.61 -26.03
C ARG A 450 2.02 26.13 -25.61
N PHE A 451 1.06 26.23 -26.52
CA PHE A 451 -0.31 26.64 -26.21
C PHE A 451 -1.08 25.55 -25.46
N LYS A 452 -0.81 24.27 -25.75
CA LYS A 452 -1.38 23.11 -25.04
C LYS A 452 -0.72 22.85 -23.67
N LEU A 453 0.57 23.18 -23.50
CA LEU A 453 1.33 22.98 -22.27
C LEU A 453 1.34 24.21 -21.34
N ALA A 454 0.95 25.39 -21.81
CA ALA A 454 0.91 26.63 -21.03
C ALA A 454 -0.49 27.05 -20.56
N GLN A 455 -1.45 26.13 -20.46
CA GLN A 455 -2.73 26.37 -19.77
C GLN A 455 -2.63 25.98 -18.28
N PRO A 456 -2.40 26.94 -17.36
CA PRO A 456 -2.59 26.71 -15.94
C PRO A 456 -4.09 26.67 -15.62
N SER A 457 -4.52 25.61 -14.95
CA SER A 457 -5.82 25.49 -14.30
C SER A 457 -5.89 26.36 -13.04
N HIS A 458 -5.90 27.70 -13.18
CA HIS A 458 -6.31 28.62 -12.09
C HIS A 458 -6.90 29.92 -12.66
N GLN A 459 -8.23 29.97 -12.78
CA GLN A 459 -8.95 31.24 -12.77
C GLN A 459 -9.02 31.74 -11.31
N LYS A 460 -8.06 32.56 -10.90
CA LYS A 460 -8.25 33.50 -9.78
C LYS A 460 -8.84 34.78 -10.35
N ILE A 461 -10.11 35.03 -10.06
CA ILE A 461 -10.74 36.34 -10.26
C ILE A 461 -10.28 37.23 -9.10
N GLN A 462 -9.42 38.21 -9.38
CA GLN A 462 -9.19 39.37 -8.51
C GLN A 462 -9.88 40.57 -9.14
N HIS A 463 -10.93 41.09 -8.48
CA HIS A 463 -11.44 42.43 -8.73
C HIS A 463 -10.75 43.43 -7.77
N PRO A 464 -10.42 44.65 -8.23
CA PRO A 464 -9.90 45.70 -7.35
C PRO A 464 -11.05 46.31 -6.54
N TYR A 465 -10.85 46.47 -5.23
CA TYR A 465 -11.76 47.21 -4.35
C TYR A 465 -11.11 48.54 -3.97
N ASP A 466 -11.75 49.64 -4.36
CA ASP A 466 -11.43 51.02 -3.98
C ASP A 466 -12.54 51.51 -3.01
N PRO A 467 -12.21 51.98 -1.78
CA PRO A 467 -13.20 52.30 -0.77
C PRO A 467 -13.63 53.77 -0.83
N ALA A 468 -14.55 54.12 -1.72
CA ALA A 468 -15.29 55.39 -1.63
C ALA A 468 -16.57 55.39 -2.48
N SER A 469 -17.71 55.04 -1.89
CA SER A 469 -19.00 55.75 -2.09
C SER A 469 -20.15 55.00 -1.44
N VAL A 470 -20.71 55.66 -0.43
CA VAL A 470 -22.00 55.37 0.18
C VAL A 470 -23.08 55.96 -0.74
N HIS A 471 -24.15 55.22 -1.06
CA HIS A 471 -25.56 55.63 -0.86
C HIS A 471 -26.59 54.69 -1.55
N SER A 472 -27.66 54.44 -0.79
CA SER A 472 -29.05 54.08 -1.18
C SER A 472 -29.38 52.71 -1.78
N ILE A 473 -30.00 51.87 -0.95
CA ILE A 473 -30.88 50.75 -1.32
C ILE A 473 -32.34 51.24 -1.30
N PRO A 474 -33.19 50.79 -2.25
CA PRO A 474 -34.52 50.34 -1.86
C PRO A 474 -34.86 48.93 -2.38
N SER A 475 -35.63 48.23 -1.54
CA SER A 475 -36.28 46.92 -1.72
C SER A 475 -37.27 46.83 -2.89
N LEU A 476 -37.52 45.62 -3.42
CA LEU A 476 -38.87 45.01 -3.57
C LEU A 476 -38.88 43.65 -4.30
N ASN A 477 -39.43 42.66 -3.61
CA ASN A 477 -40.39 41.60 -3.99
C ASN A 477 -40.24 40.68 -5.23
N ALA A 478 -40.53 39.41 -4.93
CA ALA A 478 -40.72 38.24 -5.78
C ALA A 478 -41.94 38.29 -6.73
N VAL A 479 -41.98 37.39 -7.73
CA VAL A 479 -43.13 36.57 -8.22
C VAL A 479 -42.72 35.77 -9.50
N PRO A 480 -43.38 34.62 -9.84
CA PRO A 480 -42.78 33.42 -10.43
C PRO A 480 -43.10 33.14 -11.92
N MET A 481 -42.52 32.05 -12.44
CA MET A 481 -42.65 31.52 -13.80
C MET A 481 -43.69 30.39 -13.90
N ASP A 482 -44.59 30.52 -14.87
CA ASP A 482 -45.39 29.45 -15.46
C ASP A 482 -45.65 29.73 -16.95
N ILE A 483 -45.82 28.66 -17.74
CA ILE A 483 -46.61 28.47 -18.99
C ILE A 483 -45.86 27.77 -20.16
N PHE A 484 -46.22 26.48 -20.37
CA PHE A 484 -46.66 25.72 -21.57
C PHE A 484 -46.02 25.95 -22.97
N ASN A 485 -45.84 24.96 -23.88
CA ASN A 485 -46.84 23.96 -24.35
C ASN A 485 -46.22 22.82 -25.23
N ALA A 486 -46.96 21.69 -25.33
CA ALA A 486 -46.66 20.44 -26.05
C ALA A 486 -47.09 20.41 -27.54
N PRO A 487 -46.99 19.24 -28.25
CA PRO A 487 -48.24 18.52 -28.59
C PRO A 487 -48.21 16.98 -28.49
N ASN A 488 -49.43 16.41 -28.40
CA ASN A 488 -49.84 15.02 -28.19
C ASN A 488 -49.88 14.14 -29.46
N ASN A 489 -49.83 12.81 -29.28
CA ASN A 489 -50.71 11.87 -29.97
C ASN A 489 -50.99 10.62 -29.12
N THR A 490 -52.21 10.08 -29.24
CA THR A 490 -52.92 9.17 -28.31
C THR A 490 -53.19 7.77 -28.88
N GLU A 491 -53.30 6.74 -28.01
CA GLU A 491 -54.26 5.59 -28.06
C GLU A 491 -54.13 4.74 -26.75
N THR A 492 -55.04 4.85 -25.77
CA THR A 492 -56.16 3.93 -25.34
C THR A 492 -55.76 2.44 -25.13
N ARG A 493 -56.05 1.65 -24.06
CA ARG A 493 -56.94 1.57 -22.83
C ARG A 493 -56.49 0.26 -22.04
N PRO A 494 -57.10 -0.26 -20.92
CA PRO A 494 -57.24 0.25 -19.53
C PRO A 494 -57.03 -0.77 -18.34
N ARG A 495 -56.71 -0.25 -17.12
CA ARG A 495 -57.08 -0.68 -15.72
C ARG A 495 -56.54 -2.00 -15.07
N PRO A 496 -56.60 -2.21 -13.71
CA PRO A 496 -56.84 -1.28 -12.56
C PRO A 496 -55.96 -1.47 -11.26
N TYR A 497 -55.76 -0.34 -10.55
CA TYR A 497 -55.94 -0.01 -9.11
C TYR A 497 -55.89 -1.04 -7.93
N HIS A 498 -55.03 -0.68 -6.95
CA HIS A 498 -55.14 -0.61 -5.47
C HIS A 498 -55.36 -1.83 -4.55
N LYS A 499 -54.50 -1.94 -3.51
CA LYS A 499 -54.89 -1.72 -2.09
C LYS A 499 -53.68 -1.51 -1.15
N ARG A 500 -53.78 -0.46 -0.33
CA ARG A 500 -53.03 -0.22 0.92
C ARG A 500 -53.60 -1.07 2.06
N TYR A 501 -52.76 -1.47 3.01
CA TYR A 501 -53.16 -1.71 4.40
C TYR A 501 -52.06 -1.26 5.36
N SER A 502 -52.50 -0.66 6.48
CA SER A 502 -51.72 -0.24 7.63
C SER A 502 -52.42 -0.70 8.91
N ILE A 503 -51.62 -0.88 9.97
CA ILE A 503 -51.93 -0.93 11.42
C ILE A 503 -52.23 -2.31 12.02
N SER A 504 -51.35 -2.80 12.90
CA SER A 504 -51.59 -2.86 14.37
C SER A 504 -50.45 -3.55 15.13
N THR A 505 -50.00 -2.88 16.20
CA THR A 505 -49.20 -3.43 17.30
C THR A 505 -50.11 -4.08 18.34
N PRO A 506 -49.56 -4.98 19.18
CA PRO A 506 -49.91 -4.94 20.60
C PRO A 506 -48.66 -4.97 21.50
N GLY A 507 -48.68 -4.11 22.52
CA GLY A 507 -47.77 -4.20 23.66
C GLY A 507 -48.34 -5.10 24.76
N HIS A 508 -47.45 -5.75 25.52
CA HIS A 508 -47.74 -6.28 26.85
C HIS A 508 -46.56 -5.98 27.79
N HIS A 509 -46.91 -5.38 28.92
CA HIS A 509 -46.11 -5.14 30.12
C HIS A 509 -46.45 -6.21 31.19
N TRP A 510 -45.69 -6.17 32.30
CA TRP A 510 -45.74 -6.95 33.57
C TRP A 510 -44.82 -8.18 33.55
N LEU A 511 -43.80 -8.33 34.41
CA LEU A 511 -43.49 -7.79 35.74
C LEU A 511 -42.01 -7.35 35.86
#